data_AF-A0A7U9WZA1-F1
#
_entry.id   AF-A0A7U9WZA1-F1
#
_cell.length_a   1.000
_cell.length_b   1.000
_cell.length_c   1.000
_cell.angle_alpha   90.00
_cell.angle_beta   90.00
_cell.angle_gamma   90.00
#
_symmetry.space_group_name_H-M   'P 1'
#
loop_
_entity.id
_entity.type
_entity.pdbx_description
1 polymer ?
#
loop_
_entity_poly.entity_id
_entity_poly.type
_entity_poly.pdbx_seq_one_letter_code
_entity_poly.pdbx_strand_id
1 'polypeptide(L)'
;MKIQDLNISADAKAALKSIGLTQVSELQGQNYITLIDKFPKNFNLEPIITELNTFGYLLPPSNEISVYDVPMSKRLQNSLIQNGVMYLSQLSFYPKEKILHFRNLGEKTAKELEQICREHHIELRSILSIKEYFDKYNFPVKVYPMLFQNNISCLDDFKHKTANDLYYICHEDYNLTMRIYFILKENRIVLEHWQDKYIFEILPEKNAVLLWKKHKISMLSQMPDCNEYDLKKSLSSPNSFSVVIKELLSIG
;
A
#
# COMPACT_ATOMS: atom_id res chain seq x y z
N MET A 1 25.04 6.37 -5.52
CA MET A 1 25.08 6.63 -6.98
C MET A 1 23.79 7.34 -7.37
N LYS A 2 23.84 8.41 -8.18
CA LYS A 2 22.62 9.10 -8.63
C LYS A 2 22.07 8.39 -9.87
N ILE A 3 20.75 8.46 -10.07
CA ILE A 3 20.11 7.90 -11.28
C ILE A 3 20.65 8.55 -12.57
N GLN A 4 21.07 9.82 -12.49
CA GLN A 4 21.66 10.54 -13.64
C GLN A 4 23.00 9.96 -14.09
N ASP A 5 23.72 9.29 -13.19
CA ASP A 5 25.03 8.69 -13.46
C ASP A 5 24.89 7.26 -14.03
N LEU A 6 23.67 6.72 -14.12
CA LEU A 6 23.41 5.39 -14.68
C LEU A 6 23.64 5.35 -16.19
N ASN A 7 24.09 4.22 -16.71
CA ASN A 7 24.25 4.01 -18.15
C ASN A 7 22.92 3.60 -18.84
N ILE A 8 21.83 4.28 -18.51
CA ILE A 8 20.50 4.09 -19.10
C ILE A 8 20.14 5.27 -20.02
N SER A 9 19.13 5.10 -20.86
CA SER A 9 18.65 6.10 -21.81
C SER A 9 18.23 7.42 -21.13
N ALA A 10 18.35 8.53 -21.86
CA ALA A 10 17.93 9.84 -21.37
C ALA A 10 16.44 9.86 -20.98
N ASP A 11 15.62 9.11 -21.72
CA ASP A 11 14.19 8.94 -21.46
C ASP A 11 13.93 8.19 -20.16
N ALA A 12 14.66 7.09 -19.90
CA ALA A 12 14.58 6.36 -18.63
C ALA A 12 15.00 7.24 -17.44
N LYS A 13 16.06 8.05 -17.59
CA LYS A 13 16.49 9.00 -16.55
C LYS A 13 15.42 10.06 -16.27
N ALA A 14 14.83 10.63 -17.32
CA ALA A 14 13.79 11.65 -17.21
C ALA A 14 12.52 11.08 -16.55
N ALA A 15 12.12 9.88 -16.94
CA ALA A 15 10.99 9.16 -16.38
C ALA A 15 11.18 8.88 -14.88
N LEU A 16 12.32 8.32 -14.47
CA LEU A 16 12.62 8.05 -13.06
C LEU A 16 12.66 9.35 -12.22
N LYS A 17 13.23 10.42 -12.78
CA LYS A 17 13.23 11.74 -12.13
C LYS A 17 11.82 12.31 -11.97
N SER A 18 10.94 12.08 -12.95
CA SER A 18 9.56 12.59 -12.92
C SER A 18 8.73 12.02 -11.77
N ILE A 19 9.06 10.80 -11.32
CA ILE A 19 8.43 10.14 -10.17
C ILE A 19 9.21 10.36 -8.85
N GLY A 20 10.17 11.28 -8.85
CA GLY A 20 10.93 11.67 -7.64
C GLY A 20 12.08 10.74 -7.28
N LEU A 21 12.41 9.75 -8.11
CA LEU A 21 13.58 8.89 -7.87
C LEU A 21 14.85 9.60 -8.36
N THR A 22 15.80 9.80 -7.45
CA THR A 22 17.06 10.52 -7.68
C THR A 22 18.29 9.71 -7.33
N GLN A 23 18.17 8.71 -6.46
CA GLN A 23 19.27 7.85 -6.02
C GLN A 23 19.03 6.38 -6.38
N VAL A 24 20.11 5.65 -6.67
CA VAL A 24 20.05 4.22 -6.99
C VAL A 24 19.65 3.38 -5.78
N SER A 25 19.93 3.83 -4.56
CA SER A 25 19.43 3.20 -3.33
C SER A 25 17.90 3.19 -3.25
N GLU A 26 17.23 4.16 -3.87
CA GLU A 26 15.76 4.19 -3.90
C GLU A 26 15.18 3.14 -4.86
N LEU A 27 15.99 2.58 -5.76
CA LEU A 27 15.61 1.44 -6.60
C LEU A 27 15.78 0.10 -5.88
N GLN A 28 16.55 0.04 -4.78
CA GLN A 28 16.73 -1.20 -4.02
C GLN A 28 15.42 -1.60 -3.35
N GLY A 29 14.96 -2.82 -3.63
CA GLY A 29 13.67 -3.33 -3.14
C GLY A 29 12.46 -2.91 -3.97
N GLN A 30 12.64 -2.04 -4.99
CA GLN A 30 11.59 -1.82 -5.99
C GLN A 30 11.60 -2.96 -7.01
N ASN A 31 10.41 -3.33 -7.46
CA ASN A 31 10.17 -4.19 -8.60
C ASN A 31 9.23 -3.48 -9.59
N TYR A 32 8.90 -4.16 -10.70
CA TYR A 32 7.98 -3.61 -11.70
C TYR A 32 6.66 -3.12 -11.11
N ILE A 33 6.06 -3.87 -10.15
CA ILE A 33 4.77 -3.49 -9.51
C ILE A 33 4.93 -2.16 -8.77
N THR A 34 5.95 -2.06 -7.93
CA THR A 34 6.15 -0.86 -7.11
C THR A 34 6.51 0.37 -7.95
N LEU A 35 7.15 0.16 -9.10
CA LEU A 35 7.47 1.23 -10.02
C LEU A 35 6.24 1.65 -10.82
N ILE A 36 5.45 0.71 -11.37
CA ILE A 36 4.29 1.06 -12.21
C ILE A 36 3.24 1.87 -11.46
N ASP A 37 3.06 1.63 -10.16
CA ASP A 37 2.13 2.39 -9.34
C ASP A 37 2.56 3.85 -9.12
N LYS A 38 3.85 4.17 -9.32
CA LYS A 38 4.38 5.55 -9.24
C LYS A 38 4.26 6.32 -10.55
N PHE A 39 4.09 5.63 -11.68
CA PHE A 39 3.97 6.26 -12.99
C PHE A 39 2.51 6.57 -13.35
N PRO A 40 2.26 7.56 -14.24
CA PRO A 40 0.92 7.83 -14.77
C PRO A 40 0.32 6.60 -15.45
N LYS A 41 -1.01 6.47 -15.40
CA LYS A 41 -1.74 5.36 -16.06
C LYS A 41 -1.37 5.30 -17.55
N ASN A 42 -1.10 4.09 -18.05
CA ASN A 42 -0.67 3.77 -19.42
C ASN A 42 0.77 4.17 -19.80
N PHE A 43 1.62 4.53 -18.83
CA PHE A 43 3.03 4.73 -19.11
C PHE A 43 3.70 3.40 -19.47
N ASN A 44 4.40 3.35 -20.62
CA ASN A 44 5.11 2.14 -21.04
C ASN A 44 6.43 2.00 -20.27
N LEU A 45 6.41 1.23 -19.19
CA LEU A 45 7.57 0.95 -18.35
C LEU A 45 8.50 -0.14 -18.92
N GLU A 46 8.06 -0.90 -19.91
CA GLU A 46 8.82 -2.04 -20.45
C GLU A 46 10.26 -1.66 -20.83
N PRO A 47 10.52 -0.59 -21.62
CA PRO A 47 11.89 -0.25 -22.01
C PRO A 47 12.77 0.12 -20.82
N ILE A 48 12.21 0.86 -19.86
CA ILE A 48 12.93 1.30 -18.65
C ILE A 48 13.31 0.09 -17.80
N ILE A 49 12.38 -0.86 -17.63
CA ILE A 49 12.60 -2.05 -16.81
C ILE A 49 13.60 -2.97 -17.49
N THR A 50 13.52 -3.16 -18.80
CA THR A 50 14.51 -3.95 -19.55
C THR A 50 15.91 -3.34 -19.41
N GLU A 51 16.05 -2.01 -19.53
CA GLU A 51 17.33 -1.33 -19.32
C GLU A 51 17.83 -1.51 -17.89
N LEU A 52 17.00 -1.24 -16.88
CA LEU A 52 17.36 -1.38 -15.46
C LEU A 52 17.72 -2.83 -15.09
N ASN A 53 17.01 -3.83 -15.64
CA ASN A 53 17.31 -5.24 -15.47
C ASN A 53 18.64 -5.63 -16.12
N THR A 54 18.91 -5.13 -17.34
CA THR A 54 20.15 -5.40 -18.08
C THR A 54 21.39 -4.95 -17.30
N PHE A 55 21.29 -3.82 -16.61
CA PHE A 55 22.37 -3.30 -15.78
C PHE A 55 22.33 -3.78 -14.32
N GLY A 56 21.40 -4.68 -13.97
CA GLY A 56 21.29 -5.26 -12.62
C GLY A 56 20.81 -4.27 -11.55
N TYR A 57 20.21 -3.15 -11.92
CA TYR A 57 19.65 -2.16 -10.98
C TYR A 57 18.27 -2.57 -10.47
N LEU A 58 17.52 -3.30 -11.29
CA LEU A 58 16.34 -4.04 -10.90
C LEU A 58 16.68 -5.51 -11.09
N LEU A 59 16.93 -6.23 -10.01
CA LEU A 59 16.98 -7.68 -10.11
C LEU A 59 15.54 -8.17 -10.02
N PRO A 60 15.04 -8.97 -10.98
CA PRO A 60 13.83 -9.73 -10.72
C PRO A 60 14.05 -10.51 -9.42
N PRO A 61 13.10 -10.49 -8.47
CA PRO A 61 13.23 -11.27 -7.25
C PRO A 61 13.53 -12.73 -7.64
N SER A 62 14.47 -13.36 -6.94
CA SER A 62 14.87 -14.73 -7.24
C SER A 62 13.63 -15.64 -7.24
N ASN A 63 13.44 -16.39 -8.33
CA ASN A 63 12.31 -17.30 -8.61
C ASN A 63 11.04 -16.68 -9.25
N GLU A 64 11.07 -15.43 -9.72
CA GLU A 64 9.95 -14.90 -10.53
C GLU A 64 9.95 -15.43 -11.97
N ILE A 65 8.76 -15.79 -12.46
CA ILE A 65 8.54 -16.34 -13.80
C ILE A 65 8.03 -15.23 -14.71
N SER A 66 8.80 -14.89 -15.74
CA SER A 66 8.40 -13.86 -16.69
C SER A 66 7.30 -14.35 -17.63
N VAL A 67 6.41 -13.45 -18.04
CA VAL A 67 5.40 -13.71 -19.09
C VAL A 67 6.01 -13.93 -20.48
N TYR A 68 7.31 -13.64 -20.67
CA TYR A 68 8.04 -13.93 -21.91
C TYR A 68 8.61 -15.36 -21.94
N ASP A 69 8.87 -15.96 -20.78
CA ASP A 69 9.51 -17.28 -20.66
C ASP A 69 8.50 -18.43 -20.64
N VAL A 70 7.20 -18.12 -20.53
CA VAL A 70 6.12 -19.10 -20.43
C VAL A 70 5.39 -19.23 -21.77
N PRO A 71 5.19 -20.46 -22.27
CA PRO A 71 4.42 -20.67 -23.49
C PRO A 71 2.96 -20.28 -23.26
N MET A 72 2.53 -19.18 -23.87
CA MET A 72 1.15 -18.68 -23.81
C MET A 72 0.74 -18.01 -25.11
N SER A 73 -0.56 -17.83 -25.31
CA SER A 73 -1.11 -17.15 -26.47
C SER A 73 -0.67 -15.69 -26.49
N LYS A 74 -0.42 -15.16 -27.69
CA LYS A 74 -0.06 -13.74 -27.85
C LYS A 74 -1.13 -12.81 -27.29
N ARG A 75 -2.39 -13.26 -27.31
CA ARG A 75 -3.52 -12.55 -26.70
C ARG A 75 -3.39 -12.47 -25.18
N LEU A 76 -3.08 -13.58 -24.51
CA LEU A 76 -2.85 -13.59 -23.05
C LEU A 76 -1.66 -12.70 -22.68
N GLN A 77 -0.53 -12.88 -23.36
CA GLN A 77 0.68 -12.09 -23.11
C GLN A 77 0.41 -10.59 -23.27
N ASN A 78 -0.25 -10.18 -24.35
CA ASN A 78 -0.60 -8.77 -24.58
C ASN A 78 -1.58 -8.25 -23.52
N SER A 79 -2.54 -9.05 -23.06
CA SER A 79 -3.45 -8.68 -21.97
C SER A 79 -2.71 -8.45 -20.66
N LEU A 80 -1.75 -9.32 -20.32
CA LEU A 80 -0.93 -9.19 -19.11
C LEU A 80 -0.05 -7.93 -19.16
N ILE A 81 0.71 -7.75 -20.24
CA ILE A 81 1.61 -6.59 -20.42
C ILE A 81 0.83 -5.27 -20.38
N GLN A 82 -0.32 -5.18 -21.06
CA GLN A 82 -1.16 -3.98 -21.04
C GLN A 82 -1.70 -3.63 -19.65
N ASN A 83 -1.79 -4.60 -18.75
CA ASN A 83 -2.19 -4.39 -17.36
C ASN A 83 -0.99 -4.31 -16.40
N GLY A 84 0.24 -4.24 -16.93
CA GLY A 84 1.45 -4.13 -16.12
C GLY A 84 1.90 -5.43 -15.47
N VAL A 85 1.51 -6.58 -16.02
CA VAL A 85 1.92 -7.90 -15.52
C VAL A 85 3.05 -8.43 -16.41
N MET A 86 4.28 -8.31 -15.92
CA MET A 86 5.52 -8.83 -16.51
C MET A 86 5.98 -10.16 -15.88
N TYR A 87 5.56 -10.43 -14.64
CA TYR A 87 5.85 -11.66 -13.91
C TYR A 87 4.56 -12.28 -13.39
N LEU A 88 4.46 -13.60 -13.43
CA LEU A 88 3.22 -14.28 -13.05
C LEU A 88 2.91 -14.12 -11.56
N SER A 89 3.92 -13.98 -10.69
CA SER A 89 3.75 -13.70 -9.25
C SER A 89 2.91 -12.47 -8.99
N GLN A 90 2.95 -11.48 -9.89
CA GLN A 90 2.19 -10.23 -9.76
C GLN A 90 0.67 -10.49 -9.75
N LEU A 91 0.21 -11.58 -10.37
CA LEU A 91 -1.19 -11.95 -10.40
C LEU A 91 -1.78 -12.21 -9.01
N SER A 92 -0.97 -12.62 -8.02
CA SER A 92 -1.47 -12.83 -6.65
C SER A 92 -1.82 -11.53 -5.91
N PHE A 93 -1.39 -10.38 -6.43
CA PHE A 93 -1.73 -9.05 -5.93
C PHE A 93 -3.01 -8.48 -6.55
N TYR A 94 -3.53 -9.12 -7.60
CA TYR A 94 -4.81 -8.76 -8.20
C TYR A 94 -5.89 -9.74 -7.77
N PRO A 95 -7.06 -9.25 -7.32
CA PRO A 95 -8.22 -10.09 -7.16
C PRO A 95 -8.59 -10.79 -8.47
N LYS A 96 -9.02 -12.05 -8.39
CA LYS A 96 -9.53 -12.82 -9.53
C LYS A 96 -10.54 -12.02 -10.35
N GLU A 97 -11.44 -11.31 -9.67
CA GLU A 97 -12.45 -10.48 -10.32
C GLU A 97 -11.81 -9.38 -11.16
N LYS A 98 -10.74 -8.73 -10.68
CA LYS A 98 -10.04 -7.68 -11.43
C LYS A 98 -9.30 -8.24 -12.64
N ILE A 99 -8.69 -9.42 -12.50
CA ILE A 99 -8.01 -10.12 -13.60
C ILE A 99 -9.00 -10.46 -14.72
N LEU A 100 -10.20 -10.96 -14.38
CA LEU A 100 -11.23 -11.28 -15.37
C LEU A 100 -11.71 -10.08 -16.18
N HIS A 101 -11.54 -8.86 -15.66
CA HIS A 101 -11.87 -7.61 -16.36
C HIS A 101 -10.69 -7.02 -17.14
N PHE A 102 -9.55 -7.71 -17.22
CA PHE A 102 -8.44 -7.28 -18.06
C PHE A 102 -8.88 -7.12 -19.51
N ARG A 103 -8.50 -6.00 -20.11
CA ARG A 103 -8.79 -5.74 -21.52
C ARG A 103 -8.26 -6.90 -22.37
N ASN A 104 -9.08 -7.37 -23.30
CA ASN A 104 -8.81 -8.49 -24.20
C ASN A 104 -8.74 -9.89 -23.55
N LEU A 105 -9.04 -10.05 -22.26
CA LEU A 105 -9.13 -11.36 -21.62
C LEU A 105 -10.51 -12.00 -21.89
N GLY A 106 -10.60 -12.83 -22.92
CA GLY A 106 -11.82 -13.62 -23.22
C GLY A 106 -11.86 -14.93 -22.43
N GLU A 107 -12.98 -15.64 -22.43
CA GLU A 107 -13.17 -16.89 -21.66
C GLU A 107 -12.07 -17.94 -21.93
N LYS A 108 -11.70 -18.15 -23.21
CA LYS A 108 -10.62 -19.07 -23.59
C LYS A 108 -9.26 -18.64 -23.02
N THR A 109 -8.96 -17.34 -23.07
CA THR A 109 -7.71 -16.75 -22.56
C THR A 109 -7.67 -16.75 -21.03
N ALA A 110 -8.82 -16.61 -20.36
CA ALA A 110 -8.91 -16.75 -18.91
C ALA A 110 -8.66 -18.19 -18.46
N LYS A 111 -9.21 -19.20 -19.15
CA LYS A 111 -8.93 -20.62 -18.86
C LYS A 111 -7.45 -20.97 -19.07
N GLU A 112 -6.85 -20.42 -20.11
CA GLU A 112 -5.40 -20.53 -20.36
C GLU A 112 -4.59 -19.94 -19.20
N LEU A 113 -4.94 -18.73 -18.74
CA LEU A 113 -4.29 -18.09 -17.59
C LEU A 113 -4.43 -18.92 -16.31
N GLU A 114 -5.63 -19.43 -16.02
CA GLU A 114 -5.87 -20.30 -14.85
C GLU A 114 -5.05 -21.59 -14.91
N GLN A 115 -4.85 -22.17 -16.11
CA GLN A 115 -3.99 -23.33 -16.29
C GLN A 115 -2.53 -23.01 -15.98
N ILE A 116 -1.99 -21.94 -16.57
CA ILE A 116 -0.62 -21.48 -16.37
C ILE A 116 -0.37 -21.18 -14.88
N CYS A 117 -1.29 -20.47 -14.22
CA CYS A 117 -1.17 -20.19 -12.79
C CYS A 117 -1.12 -21.47 -11.95
N ARG A 118 -1.92 -22.49 -12.28
CA ARG A 118 -1.88 -23.79 -11.58
C ARG A 118 -0.56 -24.52 -11.77
N GLU A 119 -0.02 -24.53 -12.98
CA GLU A 119 1.26 -25.16 -13.31
C GLU A 119 2.44 -24.50 -12.58
N HIS A 120 2.34 -23.20 -12.33
CA HIS A 120 3.36 -22.42 -11.62
C HIS A 120 3.06 -22.19 -10.13
N HIS A 121 2.05 -22.87 -9.56
CA HIS A 121 1.66 -22.75 -8.15
C HIS A 121 1.29 -21.32 -7.71
N ILE A 122 0.64 -20.56 -8.60
CA ILE A 122 0.22 -19.19 -8.35
C ILE A 122 -1.25 -19.18 -7.97
N GLU A 123 -1.52 -18.71 -6.76
CA GLU A 123 -2.88 -18.64 -6.22
C GLU A 123 -3.62 -17.38 -6.68
N LEU A 124 -4.70 -17.59 -7.44
CA LEU A 124 -5.62 -16.51 -7.83
C LEU A 124 -6.71 -16.36 -6.76
N ARG A 125 -6.52 -15.40 -5.86
CA ARG A 125 -7.43 -15.17 -4.74
C ARG A 125 -8.59 -14.25 -5.11
N SER A 126 -9.76 -14.52 -4.55
CA SER A 126 -10.96 -13.68 -4.70
C SER A 126 -11.02 -12.63 -3.58
N ILE A 127 -11.37 -11.39 -3.93
CA ILE A 127 -11.62 -10.35 -2.92
C ILE A 127 -12.98 -10.52 -2.22
N LEU A 128 -13.88 -11.35 -2.76
CA LEU A 128 -15.23 -11.53 -2.21
C LEU A 128 -15.19 -12.05 -0.78
N SER A 129 -14.31 -13.01 -0.50
CA SER A 129 -14.11 -13.56 0.85
C SER A 129 -13.78 -12.47 1.89
N ILE A 130 -12.89 -11.54 1.53
CA ILE A 130 -12.52 -10.39 2.37
C ILE A 130 -13.73 -9.48 2.55
N LYS A 131 -14.47 -9.16 1.48
CA LYS A 131 -15.67 -8.32 1.57
C LYS A 131 -16.71 -8.92 2.50
N GLU A 132 -17.08 -10.17 2.28
CA GLU A 132 -18.07 -10.89 3.09
C GLU A 132 -17.66 -10.96 4.56
N TYR A 133 -16.38 -11.16 4.85
CA TYR A 133 -15.89 -11.19 6.22
C TYR A 133 -15.91 -9.81 6.88
N PHE A 134 -15.45 -8.75 6.20
CA PHE A 134 -15.28 -7.42 6.78
C PHE A 134 -16.53 -6.53 6.73
N ASP A 135 -17.50 -6.85 5.86
CA ASP A 135 -18.78 -6.12 5.76
C ASP A 135 -19.52 -6.08 7.10
N LYS A 136 -19.45 -7.15 7.90
CA LYS A 136 -20.07 -7.20 9.24
C LYS A 136 -19.46 -6.23 10.26
N TYR A 137 -18.25 -5.72 9.99
CA TYR A 137 -17.55 -4.77 10.85
C TYR A 137 -17.60 -3.33 10.32
N ASN A 138 -18.41 -3.06 9.27
CA ASN A 138 -18.54 -1.73 8.66
C ASN A 138 -17.21 -1.11 8.18
N PHE A 139 -16.29 -1.94 7.70
CA PHE A 139 -15.06 -1.46 7.08
C PHE A 139 -15.38 -0.60 5.84
N PRO A 140 -14.65 0.50 5.60
CA PRO A 140 -14.82 1.29 4.38
C PRO A 140 -14.46 0.47 3.13
N VAL A 141 -15.32 0.46 2.12
CA VAL A 141 -15.12 -0.30 0.86
C VAL A 141 -13.75 -0.05 0.21
N LYS A 142 -13.21 1.17 0.34
CA LYS A 142 -11.88 1.54 -0.19
C LYS A 142 -10.71 0.74 0.40
N VAL A 143 -10.87 0.12 1.57
CA VAL A 143 -9.80 -0.61 2.25
C VAL A 143 -9.65 -2.05 1.73
N TYR A 144 -10.69 -2.63 1.12
CA TYR A 144 -10.65 -4.05 0.74
C TYR A 144 -9.51 -4.42 -0.21
N PRO A 145 -9.17 -3.61 -1.24
CA PRO A 145 -7.99 -3.88 -2.06
C PRO A 145 -6.69 -3.84 -1.25
N MET A 146 -6.61 -2.95 -0.26
CA MET A 146 -5.44 -2.78 0.61
C MET A 146 -5.26 -3.99 1.53
N LEU A 147 -6.34 -4.50 2.12
CA LEU A 147 -6.33 -5.73 2.92
C LEU A 147 -5.89 -6.93 2.08
N PHE A 148 -6.42 -7.05 0.87
CA PHE A 148 -6.07 -8.12 -0.06
C PHE A 148 -4.57 -8.15 -0.37
N GLN A 149 -4.00 -7.00 -0.71
CA GLN A 149 -2.57 -6.88 -1.02
C GLN A 149 -1.66 -7.21 0.18
N ASN A 150 -2.13 -6.98 1.39
CA ASN A 150 -1.39 -7.24 2.63
C ASN A 150 -1.70 -8.61 3.25
N ASN A 151 -2.36 -9.51 2.52
CA ASN A 151 -2.76 -10.84 2.98
C ASN A 151 -3.61 -10.82 4.25
N ILE A 152 -4.46 -9.80 4.40
CA ILE A 152 -5.38 -9.66 5.52
C ILE A 152 -6.75 -10.20 5.10
N SER A 153 -7.10 -11.32 5.72
CA SER A 153 -8.33 -12.08 5.49
C SER A 153 -9.29 -12.03 6.67
N CYS A 154 -8.79 -11.75 7.87
CA CYS A 154 -9.59 -11.69 9.09
C CYS A 154 -9.06 -10.64 10.09
N LEU A 155 -9.80 -10.43 11.20
CA LEU A 155 -9.39 -9.49 12.26
C LEU A 155 -8.12 -9.93 12.98
N ASP A 156 -7.89 -11.23 13.10
CA ASP A 156 -6.73 -11.77 13.82
C ASP A 156 -5.41 -11.50 13.10
N ASP A 157 -5.45 -11.28 11.78
CA ASP A 157 -4.27 -10.91 10.97
C ASP A 157 -3.67 -9.55 11.39
N PHE A 158 -4.37 -8.77 12.22
CA PHE A 158 -3.88 -7.51 12.79
C PHE A 158 -3.19 -7.65 14.15
N LYS A 159 -3.29 -8.80 14.84
CA LYS A 159 -2.78 -8.96 16.22
C LYS A 159 -1.29 -8.72 16.36
N HIS A 160 -0.53 -9.02 15.32
CA HIS A 160 0.94 -8.85 15.26
C HIS A 160 1.36 -7.63 14.44
N LYS A 161 0.42 -6.69 14.24
CA LYS A 161 0.67 -5.46 13.51
C LYS A 161 0.67 -4.29 14.47
N THR A 162 1.51 -3.32 14.20
CA THR A 162 1.55 -2.03 14.88
C THR A 162 0.58 -1.03 14.23
N ALA A 163 0.36 0.11 14.88
CA ALA A 163 -0.36 1.24 14.27
C ALA A 163 0.34 1.79 13.01
N ASN A 164 1.67 1.68 12.95
CA ASN A 164 2.47 2.12 11.80
C ASN A 164 2.30 1.16 10.62
N ASP A 165 2.26 -0.16 10.86
CA ASP A 165 1.92 -1.13 9.82
C ASP A 165 0.53 -0.87 9.25
N LEU A 166 -0.45 -0.56 10.12
CA LEU A 166 -1.80 -0.21 9.70
C LEU A 166 -1.81 1.06 8.83
N TYR A 167 -0.97 2.04 9.15
CA TYR A 167 -0.80 3.26 8.36
C TYR A 167 -0.27 2.97 6.95
N TYR A 168 0.74 2.11 6.83
CA TYR A 168 1.27 1.67 5.53
C TYR A 168 0.28 0.79 4.75
N ILE A 169 -0.45 -0.10 5.42
CA ILE A 169 -1.55 -0.87 4.80
C ILE A 169 -2.56 0.08 4.19
N CYS A 170 -2.89 1.18 4.88
CA CYS A 170 -3.83 2.18 4.40
C CYS A 170 -3.22 3.17 3.39
N HIS A 171 -2.04 2.88 2.82
CA HIS A 171 -1.29 3.75 1.91
C HIS A 171 -1.12 5.17 2.45
N GLU A 172 -0.73 5.27 3.72
CA GLU A 172 -0.43 6.54 4.38
C GLU A 172 -1.65 7.49 4.51
N ASP A 173 -2.87 6.99 4.28
CA ASP A 173 -4.12 7.72 4.53
C ASP A 173 -4.43 7.69 6.03
N TYR A 174 -4.05 8.76 6.73
CA TYR A 174 -4.26 8.91 8.17
C TYR A 174 -5.74 8.78 8.58
N ASN A 175 -6.67 9.37 7.81
CA ASN A 175 -8.09 9.33 8.15
C ASN A 175 -8.64 7.90 8.03
N LEU A 176 -8.23 7.17 6.99
CA LEU A 176 -8.59 5.77 6.82
C LEU A 176 -8.00 4.92 7.95
N THR A 177 -6.71 5.08 8.21
CA THR A 177 -5.97 4.37 9.26
C THR A 177 -6.66 4.51 10.61
N MET A 178 -6.95 5.75 11.02
CA MET A 178 -7.65 6.07 12.26
C MET A 178 -9.03 5.38 12.33
N ARG A 179 -9.81 5.43 11.25
CA ARG A 179 -11.13 4.79 11.23
C ARG A 179 -11.02 3.27 11.37
N ILE A 180 -10.09 2.62 10.67
CA ILE A 180 -9.85 1.18 10.81
C ILE A 180 -9.40 0.86 12.23
N TYR A 181 -8.48 1.64 12.80
CA TYR A 181 -7.99 1.46 14.16
C TYR A 181 -9.13 1.44 15.19
N PHE A 182 -10.08 2.38 15.11
CA PHE A 182 -11.23 2.39 16.03
C PHE A 182 -12.14 1.18 15.83
N ILE A 183 -12.37 0.74 14.59
CA ILE A 183 -13.13 -0.50 14.34
C ILE A 183 -12.42 -1.72 14.95
N LEU A 184 -11.10 -1.84 14.78
CA LEU A 184 -10.30 -2.92 15.37
C LEU A 184 -10.41 -2.89 16.90
N LYS A 185 -10.28 -1.71 17.51
CA LYS A 185 -10.40 -1.50 18.96
C LYS A 185 -11.78 -1.86 19.50
N GLU A 186 -12.86 -1.49 18.81
CA GLU A 186 -14.24 -1.89 19.15
C GLU A 186 -14.42 -3.41 19.13
N ASN A 187 -13.72 -4.09 18.22
CA ASN A 187 -13.70 -5.54 18.11
C ASN A 187 -12.62 -6.22 18.97
N ARG A 188 -12.06 -5.51 19.97
CA ARG A 188 -11.08 -6.00 20.95
C ARG A 188 -9.76 -6.48 20.34
N ILE A 189 -9.41 -6.01 19.14
CA ILE A 189 -8.08 -6.20 18.57
C ILE A 189 -7.19 -5.08 19.09
N VAL A 190 -6.08 -5.48 19.73
CA VAL A 190 -5.06 -4.57 20.24
C VAL A 190 -3.84 -4.72 19.34
N LEU A 191 -3.39 -3.61 18.75
CA LEU A 191 -2.18 -3.56 17.94
C LEU A 191 -0.94 -3.58 18.83
N GLU A 192 0.16 -4.06 18.28
CA GLU A 192 1.46 -4.05 18.95
C GLU A 192 2.00 -2.62 19.08
N HIS A 193 2.90 -2.46 20.06
CA HIS A 193 3.50 -1.16 20.36
C HIS A 193 4.41 -0.67 19.23
N TRP A 194 4.29 0.60 18.90
CA TRP A 194 5.19 1.33 18.01
C TRP A 194 5.84 2.52 18.74
N GLN A 195 7.08 2.84 18.36
CA GLN A 195 7.92 3.83 19.05
C GLN A 195 7.28 5.22 19.12
N ASP A 196 6.67 5.69 18.04
CA ASP A 196 6.02 7.01 17.98
C ASP A 196 4.51 6.85 17.81
N LYS A 197 3.76 7.10 18.88
CA LYS A 197 2.31 6.88 18.88
C LYS A 197 1.59 7.87 17.97
N TYR A 198 0.65 7.36 17.21
CA TYR A 198 -0.33 8.20 16.54
C TYR A 198 -1.30 8.80 17.54
N ILE A 199 -1.79 10.00 17.23
CA ILE A 199 -2.74 10.73 18.09
C ILE A 199 -4.02 9.93 18.34
N PHE A 200 -4.48 9.15 17.34
CA PHE A 200 -5.66 8.28 17.49
C PHE A 200 -5.47 7.11 18.46
N GLU A 201 -4.22 6.74 18.79
CA GLU A 201 -3.95 5.72 19.81
C GLU A 201 -4.16 6.26 21.21
N ILE A 202 -3.93 7.57 21.38
CA ILE A 202 -3.94 8.28 22.67
C ILE A 202 -5.34 8.86 22.97
N LEU A 203 -5.96 9.46 21.96
CA LEU A 203 -7.20 10.22 22.09
C LEU A 203 -8.41 9.52 21.47
N PRO A 204 -9.63 9.82 21.93
CA PRO A 204 -10.86 9.40 21.24
C PRO A 204 -10.93 9.96 19.82
N GLU A 205 -11.66 9.25 18.94
CA GLU A 205 -11.76 9.55 17.51
C GLU A 205 -12.10 11.02 17.23
N LYS A 206 -13.11 11.57 17.90
CA LYS A 206 -13.55 12.97 17.70
C LYS A 206 -12.41 13.98 17.90
N ASN A 207 -11.52 13.72 18.85
CA ASN A 207 -10.46 14.63 19.23
C ASN A 207 -9.23 14.46 18.33
N ALA A 208 -8.91 13.21 17.95
CA ALA A 208 -7.89 12.92 16.96
C ALA A 208 -8.25 13.51 15.58
N VAL A 209 -9.52 13.40 15.16
CA VAL A 209 -10.06 14.05 13.96
C VAL A 209 -9.89 15.56 14.01
N LEU A 210 -10.17 16.19 15.17
CA LEU A 210 -10.04 17.64 15.35
C LEU A 210 -8.59 18.10 15.15
N LEU A 211 -7.64 17.42 15.81
CA LEU A 211 -6.21 17.71 15.70
C LEU A 211 -5.71 17.58 14.27
N TRP A 212 -6.06 16.49 13.60
CA TRP A 212 -5.69 16.29 12.20
C TRP A 212 -6.29 17.34 11.27
N LYS A 213 -7.59 17.66 11.42
CA LYS A 213 -8.27 18.63 10.54
C LYS A 213 -7.76 20.05 10.71
N LYS A 214 -7.51 20.49 11.94
CA LYS A 214 -7.11 21.87 12.23
C LYS A 214 -5.60 22.10 12.14
N HIS A 215 -4.81 21.13 12.56
CA HIS A 215 -3.37 21.32 12.77
C HIS A 215 -2.49 20.35 11.97
N LYS A 216 -3.07 19.36 11.25
CA LYS A 216 -2.33 18.34 10.50
C LYS A 216 -1.35 17.53 11.36
N ILE A 217 -1.68 17.38 12.64
CA ILE A 217 -0.94 16.56 13.60
C ILE A 217 -1.51 15.14 13.58
N SER A 218 -0.66 14.18 13.28
CA SER A 218 -0.95 12.74 13.21
C SER A 218 -0.18 11.94 14.27
N MET A 219 0.98 12.39 14.72
CA MET A 219 1.88 11.69 15.64
C MET A 219 2.24 12.56 16.86
N LEU A 220 2.63 11.91 17.95
CA LEU A 220 3.04 12.57 19.19
C LEU A 220 4.35 13.36 19.01
N SER A 221 5.31 12.83 18.25
CA SER A 221 6.58 13.51 17.96
C SER A 221 6.46 14.89 17.32
N GLN A 222 5.32 15.19 16.68
CA GLN A 222 5.03 16.50 16.11
C GLN A 222 4.67 17.54 17.18
N MET A 223 4.54 17.13 18.44
CA MET A 223 4.27 17.98 19.61
C MET A 223 5.41 17.83 20.62
N PRO A 224 6.59 18.44 20.39
CA PRO A 224 7.80 18.18 21.17
C PRO A 224 7.66 18.47 22.66
N ASP A 225 6.86 19.46 23.04
CA ASP A 225 6.62 19.83 24.45
C ASP A 225 5.42 19.13 25.09
N CYS A 226 4.84 18.13 24.41
CA CYS A 226 3.65 17.43 24.87
C CYS A 226 3.86 15.92 24.87
N ASN A 227 3.69 15.29 26.03
CA ASN A 227 3.74 13.83 26.13
C ASN A 227 2.33 13.21 26.17
N GLU A 228 2.26 11.87 26.15
CA GLU A 228 1.00 11.12 26.19
C GLU A 228 0.13 11.46 27.41
N TYR A 229 0.75 11.74 28.56
CA TYR A 229 0.04 12.09 29.80
C TYR A 229 -0.63 13.46 29.67
N ASP A 230 0.06 14.45 29.12
CA ASP A 230 -0.48 15.81 28.92
C ASP A 230 -1.69 15.80 27.97
N LEU A 231 -1.58 15.05 26.87
CA LEU A 231 -2.70 14.84 25.93
C LEU A 231 -3.89 14.15 26.59
N LYS A 232 -3.67 13.11 27.41
CA LYS A 232 -4.76 12.46 28.15
C LYS A 232 -5.40 13.41 29.17
N LYS A 233 -4.60 14.21 29.87
CA LYS A 233 -5.07 15.20 30.85
C LYS A 233 -5.94 16.28 30.19
N SER A 234 -5.66 16.65 28.94
CA SER A 234 -6.47 17.62 28.19
C SER A 234 -7.93 17.18 28.00
N LEU A 235 -8.22 15.88 28.05
CA LEU A 235 -9.59 15.33 27.99
C LEU A 235 -10.38 15.55 29.28
N SER A 236 -9.68 15.69 30.41
CA SER A 236 -10.28 15.89 31.74
C SER A 236 -10.36 17.36 32.13
N SER A 237 -9.92 18.28 31.26
CA SER A 237 -9.95 19.72 31.51
C SER A 237 -11.39 20.24 31.51
N PRO A 238 -11.73 21.19 32.40
CA PRO A 238 -13.02 21.88 32.36
C PRO A 238 -13.17 22.79 31.13
N ASN A 239 -12.06 23.17 30.49
CA ASN A 239 -12.06 23.97 29.26
C ASN A 239 -12.31 23.09 28.03
N SER A 240 -12.86 23.67 26.97
CA SER A 240 -13.04 22.92 25.72
C SER A 240 -11.70 22.39 25.21
N PHE A 241 -11.66 21.13 24.77
CA PHE A 241 -10.44 20.48 24.26
C PHE A 241 -9.72 21.33 23.19
N SER A 242 -10.48 22.06 22.37
CA SER A 242 -9.91 22.95 21.35
C SER A 242 -9.12 24.14 21.89
N VAL A 243 -9.46 24.63 23.09
CA VAL A 243 -8.75 25.73 23.75
C VAL A 243 -7.47 25.19 24.39
N VAL A 244 -7.56 24.06 25.09
CA VAL A 244 -6.42 23.41 25.75
C VAL A 244 -5.36 23.00 24.72
N ILE A 245 -5.76 22.44 23.58
CA ILE A 245 -4.84 22.09 22.50
C ILE A 245 -4.19 23.32 21.88
N LYS A 246 -4.91 24.44 21.72
CA LYS A 246 -4.30 25.68 21.24
C LYS A 246 -3.19 26.14 22.18
N GLU A 247 -3.44 26.15 23.49
CA GLU A 247 -2.43 26.51 24.48
C GLU A 247 -1.22 25.57 24.41
N LEU A 248 -1.43 24.26 24.37
CA LEU A 248 -0.36 23.26 24.26
C LEU A 248 0.47 23.41 22.98
N LEU A 249 -0.14 23.83 21.87
CA LEU A 249 0.55 24.07 20.60
C LEU A 249 1.17 25.47 20.48
N SER A 250 0.83 26.40 21.38
CA SER A 250 1.36 27.79 21.37
C SER A 250 2.61 27.94 22.24
N ILE A 251 2.97 26.91 23.00
CA ILE A 251 4.08 26.91 23.96
C ILE A 251 5.38 26.38 23.31
N GLY A 252 5.32 25.92 22.04
CA GLY A 252 6.49 25.47 21.25
C GLY A 252 7.00 26.51 20.26
#